data_AF-A0A9N9HUZ1-F1
#
_entry.id   AF-A0A9N9HUZ1-F1
#
_cell.length_a   1.000
_cell.length_b   1.000
_cell.length_c   1.000
_cell.angle_alpha   90.00
_cell.angle_beta   90.00
_cell.angle_gamma   90.00
#
_symmetry.space_group_name_H-M   'P 1'
#
loop_
_entity.id
_entity.type
_entity.pdbx_description
1 polymer ?
#
loop_
_entity_poly.entity_id
_entity_poly.type
_entity_poly.pdbx_seq_one_letter_code
_entity_poly.pdbx_strand_id
1 'polypeptide(L)'
;MTENNMESISDNEELIQKVKKSQPCHLVWQYLSWNMDKTFASCDLCQQQYGSKTGVSTIKGYFMTNHQNKWKEIKKQAMITIKPVAQYIKLDEKKIAKLNVLFLQWIIRDQQSFSIVSDSDFRDFVEALNPQYKLLCWQVISTKVQHLYEEQ
;
A
#
# COMPACT_ATOMS: atom_id res chain seq x y z
N MET A 1 40.78 26.83 -20.86
CA MET A 1 41.45 25.52 -20.83
C MET A 1 41.77 25.18 -19.39
N THR A 2 40.84 24.49 -18.74
CA THR A 2 41.07 23.51 -17.67
C THR A 2 39.82 22.65 -17.72
N GLU A 3 39.96 21.56 -18.47
CA GLU A 3 39.09 20.40 -18.43
C GLU A 3 39.15 19.82 -17.01
N ASN A 4 38.01 19.37 -16.49
CA ASN A 4 37.93 18.17 -15.69
C ASN A 4 36.49 17.66 -15.68
N ASN A 5 36.30 16.64 -16.52
CA ASN A 5 35.26 15.62 -16.39
C ASN A 5 35.23 15.05 -14.97
N MET A 6 34.04 14.83 -14.42
CA MET A 6 33.80 13.63 -13.62
C MET A 6 32.32 13.21 -13.76
N GLU A 7 32.13 12.37 -14.78
CA GLU A 7 31.22 11.21 -14.87
C GLU A 7 29.93 11.19 -14.04
N SER A 8 28.85 11.36 -14.79
CA SER A 8 27.62 10.54 -14.80
C SER A 8 27.52 9.40 -13.78
N ILE A 9 26.63 9.56 -12.81
CA ILE A 9 26.04 8.46 -12.04
C ILE A 9 24.85 7.92 -12.85
N SER A 10 25.16 7.22 -13.93
CA SER A 10 24.38 6.07 -14.38
C SER A 10 24.71 4.95 -13.41
N ASP A 11 23.71 4.38 -12.72
CA ASP A 11 23.69 3.01 -12.16
C ASP A 11 22.61 2.94 -11.08
N ASN A 12 21.35 2.82 -11.50
CA ASN A 12 20.27 2.33 -10.62
C ASN A 12 19.15 1.66 -11.43
N GLU A 13 19.55 0.94 -12.48
CA GLU A 13 18.64 0.29 -13.43
C GLU A 13 18.83 -1.24 -13.42
N GLU A 14 18.97 -1.91 -12.26
CA GLU A 14 19.13 -3.39 -12.32
C GLU A 14 18.67 -4.25 -11.12
N LEU A 15 17.82 -3.77 -10.20
CA LEU A 15 17.41 -4.59 -9.04
C LEU A 15 15.90 -4.69 -8.75
N ILE A 16 15.04 -4.77 -9.77
CA ILE A 16 13.66 -5.29 -9.56
C ILE A 16 13.24 -6.24 -10.71
N GLN A 17 13.95 -7.36 -10.87
CA GLN A 17 13.41 -8.54 -11.56
C GLN A 17 13.48 -9.76 -10.65
N LYS A 18 12.32 -10.07 -10.03
CA LYS A 18 11.76 -11.42 -9.75
C LYS A 18 10.56 -11.31 -8.79
N VAL A 19 9.46 -10.73 -9.24
CA VAL A 19 8.16 -10.93 -8.54
C VAL A 19 7.51 -12.20 -9.08
N LYS A 20 7.40 -13.19 -8.19
CA LYS A 20 6.88 -14.54 -8.44
C LYS A 20 5.37 -14.47 -8.80
N LYS A 21 4.98 -15.29 -9.79
CA LYS A 21 3.63 -15.66 -10.30
C LYS A 21 2.44 -14.91 -9.67
N SER A 22 1.73 -14.13 -10.49
CA SER A 22 0.44 -13.48 -10.15
C SER A 22 -0.53 -14.46 -9.51
N GLN A 23 -0.91 -14.19 -8.26
CA GLN A 23 -1.85 -15.00 -7.50
C GLN A 23 -3.19 -15.11 -8.26
N PRO A 24 -3.76 -16.31 -8.44
CA PRO A 24 -5.04 -16.46 -9.12
C PRO A 24 -6.12 -15.59 -8.45
N CYS A 25 -6.91 -14.89 -9.27
CA CYS A 25 -7.87 -13.85 -8.91
C CYS A 25 -8.96 -14.25 -7.85
N HIS A 26 -8.99 -15.49 -7.36
CA HIS A 26 -9.91 -15.92 -6.31
C HIS A 26 -9.39 -17.12 -5.50
N LEU A 27 -9.60 -17.11 -4.18
CA LEU A 27 -9.13 -18.17 -3.26
C LEU A 27 -9.72 -19.57 -3.53
N VAL A 28 -10.82 -19.65 -4.28
CA VAL A 28 -11.42 -20.94 -4.71
C VAL A 28 -10.44 -21.80 -5.49
N TRP A 29 -9.50 -21.20 -6.22
CA TRP A 29 -8.47 -21.93 -6.98
C TRP A 29 -7.51 -22.74 -6.10
N GLN A 30 -7.47 -22.50 -4.78
CA GLN A 30 -6.67 -23.30 -3.85
C GLN A 30 -7.25 -24.70 -3.60
N TYR A 31 -8.50 -24.93 -3.99
CA TYR A 31 -9.23 -26.20 -3.82
C TYR A 31 -9.44 -26.92 -5.16
N LEU A 32 -8.65 -26.53 -6.17
CA LEU A 32 -8.70 -27.07 -7.50
C LEU A 32 -7.31 -27.53 -7.92
N SER A 33 -7.22 -28.78 -8.33
CA SER A 33 -6.00 -29.38 -8.88
C SER A 33 -6.15 -29.54 -10.39
N TRP A 34 -5.17 -29.04 -11.15
CA TRP A 34 -5.12 -29.27 -12.61
C TRP A 34 -4.59 -30.66 -12.92
N ASN A 35 -5.13 -31.29 -13.95
CA ASN A 35 -4.52 -32.48 -14.52
C ASN A 35 -3.19 -32.15 -15.20
N MET A 36 -2.37 -33.19 -15.46
CA MET A 36 -1.03 -33.04 -16.06
C MET A 36 -1.04 -32.21 -17.36
N ASP A 37 -2.06 -32.43 -18.19
CA ASP A 37 -2.20 -31.76 -19.49
C ASP A 37 -2.89 -30.39 -19.41
N LYS A 38 -3.30 -29.94 -18.22
CA LYS A 38 -4.03 -28.69 -17.94
C LYS A 38 -5.31 -28.51 -18.78
N THR A 39 -5.92 -29.61 -19.18
CA THR A 39 -7.17 -29.62 -19.95
C THR A 39 -8.39 -29.43 -19.06
N PHE A 40 -8.32 -29.92 -17.81
CA PHE A 40 -9.36 -29.75 -16.81
C PHE A 40 -8.80 -29.60 -15.39
N ALA A 41 -9.56 -28.91 -14.55
CA ALA A 41 -9.30 -28.81 -13.12
C ALA A 41 -10.34 -29.65 -12.36
N SER A 42 -9.90 -30.41 -11.36
CA SER A 42 -10.75 -31.19 -10.46
C SER A 42 -10.85 -30.53 -9.09
N CYS A 43 -12.05 -30.54 -8.51
CA CYS A 43 -12.27 -30.13 -7.13
C CYS A 43 -11.74 -31.17 -6.14
N ASP A 44 -10.86 -30.75 -5.22
CA ASP A 44 -10.27 -31.68 -4.26
C ASP A 44 -11.28 -32.20 -3.22
N LEU A 45 -12.45 -31.56 -3.09
CA LEU A 45 -13.48 -31.89 -2.10
C LEU A 45 -14.53 -32.89 -2.60
N CYS A 46 -14.77 -32.94 -3.92
CA CYS A 46 -15.83 -33.76 -4.52
C CYS A 46 -15.47 -34.34 -5.89
N GLN A 47 -14.27 -34.06 -6.40
CA GLN A 47 -13.77 -34.50 -7.70
C GLN A 47 -14.56 -33.98 -8.92
N GLN A 48 -15.44 -32.99 -8.75
CA GLN A 48 -16.09 -32.32 -9.88
C GLN A 48 -15.04 -31.70 -10.82
N GLN A 49 -15.18 -31.97 -12.12
CA GLN A 49 -14.26 -31.50 -13.15
C GLN A 49 -14.79 -30.24 -13.84
N TYR A 50 -13.87 -29.34 -14.18
CA TYR A 50 -14.10 -28.11 -14.92
C TYR A 50 -13.11 -28.02 -16.08
N GLY A 51 -13.60 -27.71 -17.28
CA GLY A 51 -12.72 -27.53 -18.43
C GLY A 51 -11.84 -26.28 -18.28
N SER A 52 -10.77 -26.22 -19.06
CA SER A 52 -9.82 -25.09 -19.05
C SER A 52 -10.45 -23.71 -19.30
N LYS A 53 -11.59 -23.68 -19.98
CA LYS A 53 -12.36 -22.46 -20.32
C LYS A 53 -13.44 -22.10 -19.29
N THR A 54 -13.64 -22.91 -18.26
CA THR A 54 -14.71 -22.67 -17.27
C THR A 54 -14.39 -21.43 -16.44
N GLY A 55 -15.32 -20.47 -16.45
CA GLY A 55 -15.18 -19.22 -15.71
C GLY A 55 -15.30 -19.41 -14.19
N VAL A 56 -14.61 -18.53 -13.44
CA VAL A 56 -14.61 -18.52 -11.97
C VAL A 56 -16.03 -18.40 -11.39
N SER A 57 -16.95 -17.71 -12.06
CA SER A 57 -18.35 -17.55 -11.61
C SER A 57 -19.08 -18.89 -11.51
N THR A 58 -18.87 -19.79 -12.47
CA THR A 58 -19.44 -21.14 -12.46
C THR A 58 -18.91 -21.95 -11.28
N ILE A 59 -17.60 -21.89 -11.06
CA ILE A 59 -16.92 -22.59 -9.96
C ILE A 59 -17.39 -22.02 -8.60
N LYS A 60 -17.52 -20.71 -8.47
CA LYS A 60 -18.07 -20.06 -7.27
C LYS A 60 -19.49 -20.53 -6.97
N GLY A 61 -20.37 -20.52 -7.98
CA GLY A 61 -21.75 -21.00 -7.84
C GLY A 61 -21.77 -22.44 -7.32
N TYR A 62 -20.91 -23.30 -7.85
CA TYR A 62 -20.76 -24.66 -7.37
C TYR A 62 -20.31 -24.75 -5.90
N PHE A 63 -19.28 -23.99 -5.51
CA PHE A 63 -18.82 -23.98 -4.11
C PHE A 63 -19.88 -23.42 -3.16
N MET A 64 -20.67 -22.45 -3.60
CA MET A 64 -21.79 -21.89 -2.84
C MET A 64 -22.85 -22.93 -2.51
N THR A 65 -23.17 -23.81 -3.46
CA THR A 65 -24.24 -24.80 -3.32
C THR A 65 -23.75 -26.11 -2.72
N ASN A 66 -22.62 -26.65 -3.21
CA ASN A 66 -22.15 -28.01 -2.89
C ASN A 66 -21.09 -28.03 -1.77
N HIS A 67 -20.46 -26.89 -1.48
CA HIS A 67 -19.43 -26.77 -0.45
C HIS A 67 -19.70 -25.60 0.49
N GLN A 68 -20.95 -25.44 0.94
CA GLN A 68 -21.39 -24.27 1.71
C GLN A 68 -20.50 -23.96 2.93
N ASN A 69 -20.06 -25.00 3.66
CA ASN A 69 -19.18 -24.82 4.82
C ASN A 69 -17.80 -24.30 4.40
N LYS A 70 -17.20 -24.87 3.35
CA LYS A 70 -15.91 -24.40 2.83
C LYS A 70 -16.03 -23.02 2.19
N TRP A 71 -17.15 -22.73 1.55
CA TRP A 71 -17.45 -21.41 0.99
C TRP A 71 -17.53 -20.33 2.08
N LYS A 72 -18.13 -20.63 3.25
CA LYS A 72 -18.11 -19.72 4.41
C LYS A 72 -16.67 -19.44 4.87
N GLU A 73 -15.81 -20.46 4.91
CA GLU A 73 -14.40 -20.32 5.26
C GLU A 73 -13.62 -19.48 4.23
N ILE A 74 -13.80 -19.77 2.94
CA ILE A 74 -13.20 -19.02 1.83
C ILE A 74 -13.62 -17.55 1.87
N LYS A 75 -14.90 -17.26 2.15
CA LYS A 75 -15.39 -15.89 2.33
C LYS A 75 -14.70 -15.19 3.50
N LYS A 76 -14.56 -15.86 4.64
CA LYS A 76 -13.86 -15.32 5.81
C LYS A 76 -12.38 -15.04 5.50
N GLN A 77 -11.70 -15.94 4.79
CA GLN A 77 -10.31 -15.77 4.36
C GLN A 77 -10.15 -14.66 3.32
N ALA A 78 -11.09 -14.53 2.37
CA ALA A 78 -11.09 -13.44 1.40
C ALA A 78 -11.27 -12.08 2.10
N MET A 79 -12.15 -12.00 3.12
CA MET A 79 -12.34 -10.80 3.93
C MET A 79 -11.10 -10.41 4.76
N ILE A 80 -10.26 -11.38 5.15
CA ILE A 80 -9.01 -11.13 5.90
C ILE A 80 -7.84 -10.80 4.95
N THR A 81 -7.82 -11.40 3.75
CA THR A 81 -6.73 -11.24 2.76
C THR A 81 -6.90 -9.95 1.94
N ILE A 82 -8.13 -9.47 1.77
CA ILE A 82 -8.41 -8.09 1.32
C ILE A 82 -8.31 -7.20 2.56
N LYS A 83 -7.08 -6.84 2.98
CA LYS A 83 -6.92 -5.54 3.64
C LYS A 83 -7.52 -4.52 2.67
N PRO A 84 -8.39 -3.60 3.10
CA PRO A 84 -8.89 -2.56 2.22
C PRO A 84 -7.73 -1.65 1.81
N VAL A 85 -7.08 -1.98 0.70
CA VAL A 85 -6.40 -0.99 -0.14
C VAL A 85 -7.51 -0.06 -0.62
N ALA A 86 -7.47 1.18 -0.14
CA ALA A 86 -8.49 2.22 -0.29
C ALA A 86 -9.70 2.15 0.66
N GLN A 87 -9.47 2.01 1.97
CA GLN A 87 -10.13 2.96 2.87
C GLN A 87 -9.14 4.08 3.14
N TYR A 88 -9.42 5.27 2.59
CA TYR A 88 -8.88 6.50 3.15
C TYR A 88 -9.46 6.61 4.57
N ILE A 89 -8.84 5.95 5.54
CA ILE A 89 -9.09 6.21 6.95
C ILE A 89 -8.71 7.67 7.10
N LYS A 90 -9.70 8.54 7.30
CA LYS A 90 -9.49 9.95 7.64
C LYS A 90 -8.42 9.95 8.73
N LEU A 91 -7.27 10.59 8.49
CA LEU A 91 -6.16 10.54 9.43
C LEU A 91 -6.70 10.97 10.80
N ASP A 92 -6.61 10.10 11.80
CA ASP A 92 -7.10 10.39 13.15
C ASP A 92 -6.55 11.75 13.60
N GLU A 93 -7.42 12.62 14.12
CA GLU A 93 -7.04 13.94 14.61
C GLU A 93 -5.89 13.85 15.62
N LYS A 94 -5.85 12.78 16.43
CA LYS A 94 -4.74 12.50 17.35
C LYS A 94 -3.42 12.24 16.62
N LYS A 95 -3.47 11.51 15.50
CA LYS A 95 -2.30 11.22 14.66
C LYS A 95 -1.82 12.49 13.94
N ILE A 96 -2.72 13.31 13.42
CA ILE A 96 -2.38 14.63 12.84
C ILE A 96 -1.71 15.51 13.90
N ALA A 97 -2.30 15.62 15.09
CA ALA A 97 -1.75 16.41 16.19
C ALA A 97 -0.35 15.92 16.59
N LYS A 98 -0.17 14.59 16.69
CA LYS A 98 1.15 13.99 16.97
C LYS A 98 2.17 14.31 15.88
N LEU A 99 1.79 14.20 14.60
CA LEU A 99 2.67 14.56 13.49
C LEU A 99 3.06 16.03 13.55
N ASN A 100 2.12 16.93 13.83
CA ASN A 100 2.41 18.36 13.98
C ASN A 100 3.41 18.64 15.11
N VAL A 101 3.26 17.99 16.27
CA VAL A 101 4.20 18.14 17.39
C VAL A 101 5.60 17.67 16.99
N LEU A 102 5.71 16.48 16.40
CA LEU A 102 7.00 15.94 15.97
C LEU A 102 7.66 16.82 14.90
N PHE A 103 6.87 17.32 13.95
CA PHE A 103 7.35 18.21 12.90
C PHE A 103 7.85 19.54 13.44
N LEU A 104 7.12 20.16 14.38
CA LEU A 104 7.55 21.39 15.05
C LEU A 104 8.81 21.18 15.89
N GLN A 105 8.89 20.08 16.62
CA GLN A 105 10.09 19.72 17.39
C GLN A 105 11.31 19.54 16.50
N TRP A 106 11.14 18.91 15.33
CA TRP A 106 12.19 18.77 14.33
C TRP A 106 12.65 20.13 13.79
N ILE A 107 11.72 21.01 13.41
CA ILE A 107 12.03 22.37 12.97
C ILE A 107 12.84 23.12 14.03
N ILE A 108 12.41 23.07 15.30
CA ILE A 108 13.07 23.80 16.40
C ILE A 108 14.46 23.21 16.67
N ARG A 109 14.57 21.89 16.79
CA ARG A 109 15.82 21.22 17.19
C ARG A 109 16.90 21.37 16.13
N ASP A 110 16.53 21.22 14.86
CA ASP A 110 17.46 21.30 13.73
C ASP A 110 17.52 22.71 13.13
N GLN A 111 16.93 23.71 13.80
CA GLN A 111 16.87 25.12 13.38
C GLN A 111 16.49 25.29 11.91
N GLN A 112 15.54 24.48 11.45
CA GLN A 112 15.15 24.49 10.04
C GLN A 112 14.48 25.81 9.70
N SER A 113 14.79 26.34 8.52
CA SER A 113 14.09 27.51 8.02
C SER A 113 12.59 27.21 7.91
N PHE A 114 11.75 28.13 8.38
CA PHE A 114 10.31 27.99 8.23
C PHE A 114 9.87 27.99 6.76
N SER A 115 10.72 28.42 5.83
CA SER A 115 10.44 28.36 4.39
C SER A 115 10.41 26.93 3.84
N ILE A 116 10.92 25.93 4.58
CA ILE A 116 10.95 24.54 4.15
C ILE A 116 9.56 23.99 3.80
N VAL A 117 8.50 24.47 4.45
CA VAL A 117 7.12 24.04 4.12
C VAL A 117 6.58 24.59 2.81
N SER A 118 7.24 25.59 2.25
CA SER A 118 6.91 26.16 0.95
C SER A 118 7.76 25.57 -0.18
N ASP A 119 8.81 24.84 0.16
CA ASP A 119 9.69 24.16 -0.81
C ASP A 119 8.91 23.06 -1.55
N SER A 120 8.98 23.06 -2.88
CA SER A 120 8.23 22.12 -3.72
C SER A 120 8.67 20.69 -3.49
N ASP A 121 9.98 20.46 -3.45
CA ASP A 121 10.55 19.11 -3.39
C ASP A 121 10.28 18.48 -2.02
N PHE A 122 10.36 19.28 -0.94
CA PHE A 122 9.98 18.84 0.39
C PHE A 122 8.48 18.52 0.49
N ARG A 123 7.61 19.31 -0.13
CA ARG A 123 6.16 19.05 -0.14
C ARG A 123 5.84 17.76 -0.88
N ASP A 124 6.45 17.55 -2.03
CA ASP A 124 6.29 16.33 -2.82
C ASP A 124 6.81 15.11 -2.06
N PHE A 125 7.93 15.23 -1.37
CA PHE A 125 8.45 14.19 -0.48
C PHE A 125 7.47 13.84 0.64
N VAL A 126 6.91 14.83 1.34
CA VAL A 126 5.95 14.60 2.43
C VAL A 126 4.62 14.04 1.90
N GLU A 127 4.16 14.49 0.74
CA GLU A 127 2.96 13.97 0.08
C GLU A 127 3.15 12.51 -0.36
N ALA A 128 4.32 12.16 -0.89
CA ALA A 128 4.66 10.78 -1.24
C ALA A 128 4.72 9.86 0.01
N LEU A 129 5.21 10.37 1.14
CA LEU A 129 5.26 9.62 2.40
C LEU A 129 3.86 9.45 3.03
N ASN A 130 3.05 10.51 3.03
CA ASN A 130 1.71 10.50 3.61
C ASN A 130 0.77 11.49 2.90
N PRO A 131 0.04 11.06 1.86
CA PRO A 131 -0.82 11.93 1.06
C PRO A 131 -1.96 12.60 1.84
N GLN A 132 -2.35 12.01 2.97
CA GLN A 132 -3.45 12.51 3.80
C GLN A 132 -2.99 13.60 4.78
N TYR A 133 -1.68 13.70 5.05
CA TYR A 133 -1.16 14.72 5.93
C TYR A 133 -0.92 16.01 5.14
N LYS A 134 -1.45 17.12 5.64
CA LYS A 134 -1.21 18.44 5.08
C LYS A 134 -0.21 19.17 5.98
N LEU A 135 0.90 19.57 5.39
CA LEU A 135 1.91 20.38 6.07
C LEU A 135 1.28 21.67 6.60
N LEU A 136 1.76 22.08 7.77
CA LEU A 136 1.41 23.39 8.33
C LEU A 136 1.97 24.48 7.42
N CYS A 137 1.22 25.55 7.23
CA CYS A 137 1.76 26.71 6.54
C CYS A 137 2.71 27.49 7.46
N TRP A 138 3.58 28.29 6.82
CA TRP A 138 4.61 29.09 7.48
C TRP A 138 4.08 29.93 8.67
N GLN A 139 2.93 30.59 8.48
CA GLN A 139 2.30 31.43 9.52
C GLN A 139 1.96 30.61 10.76
N VAL A 140 1.38 29.42 10.58
CA VAL A 140 0.97 28.54 11.69
C VAL A 140 2.18 28.01 12.44
N ILE A 141 3.28 27.70 11.73
CA ILE A 141 4.54 27.28 12.37
C ILE A 141 5.10 28.43 13.20
N SER A 142 5.22 29.62 12.62
CA SER A 142 5.75 30.80 13.32
C SER A 142 4.98 31.08 14.61
N THR A 143 3.64 31.11 14.55
CA THR A 143 2.80 31.35 15.74
C THR A 143 2.96 30.24 16.79
N LYS A 144 2.99 28.97 16.37
CA LYS A 144 3.15 27.85 17.31
C LYS A 144 4.53 27.82 17.96
N VAL A 145 5.59 28.10 17.21
CA VAL A 145 6.95 28.19 17.74
C VAL A 145 7.04 29.34 18.73
N GLN A 146 6.50 30.52 18.39
CA GLN A 146 6.48 31.66 19.30
C GLN A 146 5.79 31.32 20.64
N HIS A 147 4.59 30.74 20.60
CA HIS A 147 3.90 30.30 21.82
C HIS A 147 4.71 29.29 22.64
N LEU A 148 5.37 28.32 21.98
CA LEU A 148 6.22 27.34 22.67
C LEU A 148 7.44 27.97 23.37
N TYR A 149 7.90 29.13 22.92
CA TYR A 149 8.96 29.89 23.58
C TYR A 149 8.44 30.80 24.70
N GLU A 150 7.22 31.35 24.56
CA GLU A 150 6.60 32.22 25.57
C GLU A 150 6.06 31.46 26.79
N GLU A 151 5.78 30.16 26.67
CA GLU A 151 5.31 29.29 27.76
C GLU A 151 6.44 28.61 28.57
N GLN A 152 7.71 28.88 28.24
CA GLN A 152 8.90 28.41 28.99
C GLN A 152 9.35 29.44 30.02
#